data_AF-A0A7C5WXQ9-F1
#
_entry.id   AF-A0A7C5WXQ9-F1
#
_cell.length_a   1.000
_cell.length_b   1.000
_cell.length_c   1.000
_cell.angle_alpha   90.00
_cell.angle_beta   90.00
_cell.angle_gamma   90.00
#
_symmetry.space_group_name_H-M   'P 1'
#
loop_
_entity.id
_entity.type
_entity.pdbx_description
1 polymer ?
#
loop_
_entity_poly.entity_id
_entity_poly.type
_entity_poly.pdbx_seq_one_letter_code
_entity_poly.pdbx_strand_id
1 'polypeptide(L)'
;MKETGTLIKLLGYALALLIFLVLLIEMFSLVSDLGRENFKAKIANIECVRGNGGLEFNIEVSYNGQRVLKNFKVFLKIENILKSYFTNLEHNETVSLTIKVPLEYLGNIFYENTSLILGFEFDYDGIIPLKIAFSDFKNAYGIKIEPLKVSYTAYDSEYSVTMNATIVNSLPLEICGEVIFIALNYFKKSNITLMPCSITVLNLPTVNVPKKDLERGVEFSINLLVEGKVVSSRTILIKV
;
A
#
# COMPACT_ATOMS: atom_id res chain seq x y z
N MET A 1 -66.57 1.30 -16.12
CA MET A 1 -65.69 1.96 -15.12
C MET A 1 -64.81 0.99 -14.33
N LYS A 2 -65.29 -0.19 -13.90
CA LYS A 2 -64.43 -1.17 -13.19
C LYS A 2 -63.30 -1.74 -14.07
N GLU A 3 -63.60 -2.12 -15.31
CA GLU A 3 -62.61 -2.70 -16.24
C GLU A 3 -61.51 -1.70 -16.65
N THR A 4 -61.87 -0.44 -16.88
CA THR A 4 -60.89 0.63 -17.16
C THR A 4 -59.97 0.89 -15.96
N GLY A 5 -60.49 0.82 -14.73
CA GLY A 5 -59.67 0.92 -13.51
C GLY A 5 -58.69 -0.25 -13.33
N THR A 6 -59.09 -1.47 -13.69
CA THR A 6 -58.21 -2.66 -13.66
C THR A 6 -57.13 -2.58 -14.74
N LEU A 7 -57.47 -2.09 -15.94
CA LEU A 7 -56.52 -1.91 -17.04
C LEU A 7 -55.44 -0.87 -16.70
N ILE A 8 -55.82 0.26 -16.09
CA ILE A 8 -54.87 1.29 -15.63
C ILE A 8 -53.93 0.73 -14.57
N LYS A 9 -54.42 -0.07 -13.62
CA LYS A 9 -53.58 -0.73 -12.61
C LYS A 9 -52.61 -1.73 -13.23
N LEU A 10 -53.07 -2.52 -14.19
CA LEU A 10 -52.23 -3.49 -14.90
C LEU A 10 -51.11 -2.80 -15.69
N LEU A 11 -51.43 -1.70 -16.40
CA LEU A 11 -50.44 -0.87 -17.08
C LEU A 11 -49.44 -0.24 -16.11
N GLY A 12 -49.91 0.23 -14.95
CA GLY A 12 -49.05 0.73 -13.88
C GLY A 12 -48.07 -0.32 -13.35
N TYR A 13 -48.55 -1.55 -13.10
CA TYR A 13 -47.69 -2.65 -12.66
C TYR A 13 -46.70 -3.09 -13.74
N ALA A 14 -47.13 -3.14 -15.01
CA ALA A 14 -46.25 -3.47 -16.13
C ALA A 14 -45.13 -2.43 -16.28
N LEU A 15 -45.46 -1.14 -16.17
CA LEU A 15 -44.46 -0.06 -16.19
C LEU A 15 -43.50 -0.15 -15.00
N ALA A 16 -44.01 -0.39 -13.79
CA ALA A 16 -43.18 -0.55 -12.60
C ALA A 16 -42.23 -1.76 -12.72
N LEU A 17 -42.71 -2.88 -13.28
CA LEU A 17 -41.91 -4.07 -13.53
C LEU A 17 -40.81 -3.80 -14.56
N LEU A 18 -41.12 -3.08 -15.65
CA LEU A 18 -40.13 -2.68 -16.65
C LEU A 18 -39.05 -1.80 -16.05
N ILE A 19 -39.42 -0.80 -15.24
CA ILE A 19 -38.46 0.06 -14.54
C ILE A 19 -37.57 -0.79 -13.63
N PHE A 20 -38.16 -1.70 -12.85
CA PHE A 20 -37.41 -2.58 -11.96
C PHE A 20 -36.43 -3.49 -12.73
N LEU A 21 -36.85 -4.03 -13.86
CA LEU A 21 -36.01 -4.89 -14.70
C LEU A 21 -34.85 -4.10 -15.32
N VAL A 22 -35.10 -2.87 -15.78
CA VAL A 22 -34.04 -1.97 -16.25
C VAL A 22 -33.03 -1.68 -15.13
N LEU A 23 -33.50 -1.35 -13.93
CA LEU A 23 -32.61 -1.13 -12.78
C LEU A 23 -31.76 -2.34 -12.42
N LEU A 24 -32.32 -3.55 -12.50
CA LEU A 24 -31.57 -4.78 -12.26
C LEU A 24 -30.48 -5.01 -13.30
N ILE A 25 -30.77 -4.76 -14.58
CA ILE A 25 -29.79 -4.86 -15.66
C ILE A 25 -28.67 -3.84 -15.45
N GLU A 26 -29.00 -2.58 -15.14
CA GLU A 26 -28.01 -1.53 -14.87
C GLU A 26 -27.12 -1.88 -13.67
N MET A 27 -27.70 -2.39 -12.59
CA MET A 27 -26.94 -2.85 -11.42
C MET A 27 -26.04 -4.03 -11.75
N PHE A 28 -26.51 -4.99 -12.56
CA PHE A 28 -25.71 -6.13 -12.99
C PHE A 28 -24.53 -5.69 -13.86
N SER A 29 -24.76 -4.80 -14.84
CA SER A 29 -23.72 -4.22 -15.67
C SER A 29 -22.68 -3.47 -14.82
N LEU A 30 -23.13 -2.66 -13.86
CA LEU A 30 -22.22 -1.94 -12.97
C LEU A 30 -21.34 -2.89 -12.15
N VAL A 31 -21.92 -3.91 -11.54
CA VAL A 31 -21.18 -4.89 -10.73
C VAL A 31 -20.20 -5.69 -11.61
N SER A 32 -20.58 -6.02 -12.84
CA SER A 32 -19.70 -6.69 -13.80
C SER A 32 -18.52 -5.80 -14.21
N ASP A 33 -18.78 -4.54 -14.56
CA ASP A 33 -17.75 -3.58 -15.01
C ASP A 33 -16.76 -3.23 -13.89
N LEU A 34 -17.23 -3.15 -12.65
CA LEU A 34 -16.40 -2.90 -11.46
C LEU A 34 -15.86 -4.18 -10.80
N GLY A 35 -16.13 -5.34 -11.40
CA GLY A 35 -15.59 -6.62 -10.96
C GLY A 35 -14.07 -6.65 -11.05
N ARG A 36 -13.42 -7.50 -10.24
CA ARG A 36 -11.95 -7.60 -10.14
C ARG A 36 -11.24 -7.92 -11.48
N GLU A 37 -11.96 -8.49 -12.44
CA GLU A 37 -11.43 -8.79 -13.77
C GLU A 37 -11.38 -7.54 -14.65
N ASN A 38 -12.35 -6.63 -14.49
CA ASN A 38 -12.60 -5.50 -15.38
C ASN A 38 -12.13 -4.16 -14.79
N PHE A 39 -12.09 -3.99 -13.47
CA PHE A 39 -11.53 -2.80 -12.84
C PHE A 39 -10.41 -3.19 -11.88
N LYS A 40 -9.20 -2.72 -12.16
CA LYS A 40 -8.02 -2.96 -11.34
C LYS A 40 -7.34 -1.63 -11.05
N ALA A 41 -7.09 -1.37 -9.77
CA ALA A 41 -6.32 -0.21 -9.36
C ALA A 41 -5.28 -0.61 -8.32
N LYS A 42 -4.06 -0.11 -8.48
CA LYS A 42 -2.95 -0.34 -7.56
C LYS A 42 -2.04 0.88 -7.51
N ILE A 43 -1.34 1.06 -6.40
CA ILE A 43 -0.18 1.94 -6.34
C ILE A 43 0.97 1.16 -6.97
N ALA A 44 1.41 1.57 -8.15
CA ALA A 44 2.47 0.90 -8.90
C ALA A 44 3.83 1.11 -8.22
N ASN A 45 4.14 2.35 -7.86
CA ASN A 45 5.29 2.69 -7.03
C ASN A 45 5.03 4.00 -6.27
N ILE A 46 5.91 4.26 -5.31
CA ILE A 46 5.96 5.53 -4.58
C ILE A 46 7.37 6.07 -4.77
N GLU A 47 7.47 7.21 -5.43
CA GLU A 47 8.73 7.87 -5.71
C GLU A 47 8.93 9.03 -4.75
N CYS A 48 10.18 9.22 -4.36
CA CYS A 48 10.54 10.39 -3.59
C CYS A 48 11.12 11.47 -4.49
N VAL A 49 10.56 12.67 -4.37
CA VAL A 49 11.00 13.82 -5.13
C VAL A 49 12.14 14.50 -4.38
N ARG A 50 13.36 14.40 -4.92
CA ARG A 50 14.56 15.00 -4.32
C ARG A 50 14.42 16.53 -4.18
N GLY A 51 14.96 17.09 -3.10
CA GLY A 51 15.03 18.55 -2.90
C GLY A 51 13.75 19.19 -2.34
N ASN A 52 13.13 18.56 -1.33
CA ASN A 52 11.89 18.98 -0.61
C ASN A 52 10.55 18.61 -1.27
N GLY A 53 10.53 17.77 -2.31
CA GLY A 53 9.34 17.58 -3.15
C GLY A 53 8.27 16.60 -2.63
N GLY A 54 8.41 16.06 -1.42
CA GLY A 54 7.43 15.12 -0.87
C GLY A 54 7.46 13.75 -1.57
N LEU A 55 6.29 13.11 -1.71
CA LEU A 55 6.13 11.80 -2.33
C LEU A 55 5.25 11.88 -3.58
N GLU A 56 5.61 11.12 -4.60
CA GLU A 56 4.83 10.89 -5.80
C GLU A 56 4.25 9.48 -5.77
N PHE A 57 2.93 9.41 -5.66
CA PHE A 57 2.19 8.15 -5.73
C PHE A 57 1.80 7.92 -7.18
N ASN A 58 2.43 6.96 -7.84
CA ASN A 58 2.05 6.56 -9.18
C ASN A 58 1.02 5.43 -9.08
N ILE A 59 -0.18 5.72 -9.55
CA ILE A 59 -1.35 4.86 -9.46
C ILE A 59 -1.66 4.36 -10.86
N GLU A 60 -1.70 3.04 -11.01
CA GLU A 60 -2.09 2.39 -12.26
C GLU A 60 -3.54 1.96 -12.13
N VAL A 61 -4.38 2.43 -13.04
CA VAL A 61 -5.78 2.03 -13.15
C VAL A 61 -5.99 1.40 -14.51
N SER A 62 -6.49 0.17 -14.51
CA SER A 62 -6.85 -0.58 -15.70
C SER A 62 -8.34 -0.85 -15.70
N TYR A 63 -8.99 -0.56 -16.82
CA TYR A 63 -10.43 -0.71 -16.98
C TYR A 63 -10.81 -1.37 -18.31
N ASN A 64 -11.62 -2.42 -18.22
CA ASN A 64 -12.12 -3.22 -19.34
C ASN A 64 -13.63 -3.50 -19.20
N GLY A 65 -14.38 -2.57 -18.60
CA GLY A 65 -15.83 -2.67 -18.54
C GLY A 65 -16.51 -2.25 -19.84
N GLN A 66 -17.80 -2.55 -19.97
CA GLN A 66 -18.57 -2.31 -21.20
C GLN A 66 -18.90 -0.82 -21.40
N ARG A 67 -18.99 -0.03 -20.33
CA ARG A 67 -19.32 1.41 -20.39
C ARG A 67 -18.14 2.30 -20.12
N VAL A 68 -18.11 3.52 -20.67
CA VAL A 68 -17.06 4.51 -20.39
C VAL A 68 -17.26 5.11 -18.99
N LEU A 69 -16.19 5.23 -18.22
CA LEU A 69 -16.19 5.96 -16.94
C LEU A 69 -15.81 7.42 -17.19
N LYS A 70 -16.81 8.31 -17.17
CA LYS A 70 -16.61 9.75 -17.44
C LYS A 70 -16.19 10.46 -16.15
N ASN A 71 -15.45 11.57 -16.30
CA ASN A 71 -15.01 12.40 -15.17
C ASN A 71 -14.27 11.60 -14.09
N PHE A 72 -13.53 10.57 -14.51
CA PHE A 72 -12.83 9.68 -13.61
C PHE A 72 -11.75 10.43 -12.83
N LYS A 73 -11.90 10.43 -11.52
CA LYS A 73 -11.06 11.15 -10.59
C LYS A 73 -10.44 10.15 -9.65
N VAL A 74 -9.12 10.14 -9.60
CA VAL A 74 -8.37 9.44 -8.56
C VAL A 74 -8.11 10.43 -7.45
N PHE A 75 -8.33 10.02 -6.21
CA PHE A 75 -7.97 10.81 -5.06
C PHE A 75 -7.19 10.02 -4.03
N LEU A 76 -6.26 10.69 -3.40
CA LEU A 76 -5.53 10.21 -2.24
C LEU A 76 -6.02 10.99 -1.04
N LYS A 77 -6.51 10.28 -0.03
CA LYS A 77 -6.86 10.85 1.26
C LYS A 77 -5.83 10.46 2.30
N ILE A 78 -5.19 11.46 2.87
CA ILE A 78 -4.24 11.37 3.98
C ILE A 78 -4.84 12.24 5.08
N GLU A 79 -5.26 11.63 6.18
CA GLU A 79 -6.03 12.32 7.23
C GLU A 79 -7.23 13.11 6.66
N ASN A 80 -7.19 14.44 6.74
CA ASN A 80 -8.23 15.37 6.24
C ASN A 80 -7.91 15.96 4.86
N ILE A 81 -6.77 15.60 4.26
CA ILE A 81 -6.33 16.17 2.99
C ILE A 81 -6.74 15.26 1.85
N LEU A 82 -7.39 15.85 0.84
CA LEU A 82 -7.79 15.20 -0.39
C LEU A 82 -7.01 15.80 -1.55
N LYS A 83 -6.13 15.01 -2.18
CA LYS A 83 -5.50 15.37 -3.45
C LYS A 83 -6.14 14.56 -4.56
N SER A 84 -6.39 15.17 -5.72
CA SER A 84 -7.06 14.48 -6.82
C SER A 84 -6.53 14.84 -8.19
N TYR A 85 -6.61 13.88 -9.11
CA TYR A 85 -6.34 14.05 -10.53
C TYR A 85 -7.55 13.57 -11.34
N PHE A 86 -7.82 14.20 -12.49
CA PHE A 86 -8.99 13.94 -13.32
C PHE A 86 -8.57 13.45 -14.71
N THR A 87 -9.24 12.42 -15.21
CA THR A 87 -9.13 11.89 -16.58
C THR A 87 -10.47 11.26 -16.98
N ASN A 88 -10.63 10.83 -18.23
CA ASN A 88 -11.63 9.84 -18.58
C ASN A 88 -10.97 8.45 -18.63
N LEU A 89 -11.75 7.39 -18.43
CA LEU A 89 -11.30 6.01 -18.61
C LEU A 89 -12.19 5.29 -19.64
N GLU A 90 -11.59 5.01 -20.79
CA GLU A 90 -12.19 4.30 -21.91
C GLU A 90 -12.05 2.78 -21.76
N HIS A 91 -12.71 2.04 -22.67
CA HIS A 91 -12.66 0.59 -22.70
C HIS A 91 -11.26 0.08 -23.05
N ASN A 92 -10.77 -0.93 -22.31
CA ASN A 92 -9.43 -1.49 -22.45
C ASN A 92 -8.30 -0.47 -22.22
N GLU A 93 -8.57 0.57 -21.44
CA GLU A 93 -7.57 1.58 -21.13
C GLU A 93 -6.81 1.23 -19.85
N THR A 94 -5.52 1.53 -19.86
CA THR A 94 -4.71 1.58 -18.64
C THR A 94 -4.06 2.94 -18.54
N VAL A 95 -4.36 3.66 -17.47
CA VAL A 95 -3.84 5.00 -17.20
C VAL A 95 -2.89 4.95 -16.01
N SER A 96 -1.78 5.68 -16.12
CA SER A 96 -0.87 5.94 -15.01
C SER A 96 -1.06 7.37 -14.53
N LEU A 97 -1.36 7.52 -13.25
CA LEU A 97 -1.75 8.78 -12.64
C LEU A 97 -0.83 9.07 -11.46
N THR A 98 -0.25 10.27 -11.45
CA THR A 98 0.68 10.68 -10.39
C THR A 98 0.02 11.67 -9.44
N ILE A 99 -0.04 11.33 -8.15
CA ILE A 99 -0.47 12.23 -7.09
C ILE A 99 0.74 12.67 -6.26
N LYS A 100 1.04 13.97 -6.29
CA LYS A 100 2.08 14.59 -5.47
C LYS A 100 1.55 14.91 -4.07
N VAL A 101 2.24 14.42 -3.05
CA VAL A 101 1.98 14.69 -1.64
C VAL A 101 3.15 15.48 -1.07
N PRO A 102 2.97 16.79 -0.82
CA PRO A 102 4.00 17.64 -0.23
C PRO A 102 4.48 17.15 1.15
N LEU A 103 5.74 17.46 1.46
CA LEU A 103 6.43 17.08 2.70
C LEU A 103 5.67 17.46 3.97
N GLU A 104 5.04 18.64 3.96
CA GLU A 104 4.26 19.19 5.08
C GLU A 104 3.14 18.28 5.57
N TYR A 105 2.65 17.36 4.71
CA TYR A 105 1.59 16.42 5.06
C TYR A 105 2.11 15.04 5.48
N LEU A 106 3.41 14.78 5.34
CA LEU A 106 4.02 13.47 5.62
C LEU A 106 4.54 13.34 7.06
N GLY A 107 4.71 14.45 7.78
CA GLY A 107 5.23 14.46 9.15
C GLY A 107 4.36 13.66 10.12
N ASN A 108 3.04 13.81 10.06
CA ASN A 108 2.11 13.09 10.94
C ASN A 108 1.94 11.61 10.54
N ILE A 109 2.11 11.31 9.25
CA ILE A 109 1.94 9.96 8.69
C ILE A 109 2.86 8.92 9.36
N PHE A 110 4.04 9.35 9.80
CA PHE A 110 5.06 8.48 10.37
C PHE A 110 4.83 8.16 11.86
N TYR A 111 4.39 9.14 12.65
CA TYR A 111 4.26 9.02 14.10
C TYR A 111 2.86 8.57 14.55
N GLU A 112 1.86 8.90 13.75
CA GLU A 112 0.47 8.50 13.96
C GLU A 112 0.14 7.36 13.01
N ASN A 113 -0.69 6.42 13.44
CA ASN A 113 -1.09 5.24 12.69
C ASN A 113 -2.03 5.63 11.53
N THR A 114 -1.49 6.41 10.60
CA THR A 114 -2.26 7.24 9.68
C THR A 114 -2.65 6.41 8.49
N SER A 115 -3.96 6.28 8.25
CA SER A 115 -4.49 5.52 7.14
C SER A 115 -4.41 6.36 5.85
N LEU A 116 -3.67 5.86 4.86
CA LEU A 116 -3.73 6.36 3.50
C LEU A 116 -4.82 5.62 2.73
N ILE A 117 -5.75 6.38 2.16
CA ILE A 117 -6.90 5.86 1.41
C ILE A 117 -6.75 6.31 -0.04
N LEU A 118 -6.71 5.34 -0.96
CA LEU A 118 -6.83 5.60 -2.38
C LEU A 118 -8.30 5.45 -2.76
N GLY A 119 -8.87 6.45 -3.43
CA GLY A 119 -10.23 6.37 -3.90
C GLY A 119 -10.41 6.88 -5.31
N PHE A 120 -11.59 6.59 -5.84
CA PHE A 120 -11.99 6.81 -7.20
C PHE A 120 -13.39 7.41 -7.19
N GLU A 121 -13.59 8.46 -7.98
CA GLU A 121 -14.90 9.10 -8.20
C GLU A 121 -15.13 9.17 -9.71
N PHE A 122 -16.27 8.70 -10.20
CA PHE A 122 -16.57 8.73 -11.64
C PHE A 122 -18.06 8.67 -11.92
N ASP A 123 -18.44 9.16 -13.10
CA ASP A 123 -19.80 9.08 -13.59
C ASP A 123 -19.96 7.81 -14.43
N TYR A 124 -20.81 6.89 -13.94
CA TYR A 124 -21.22 5.72 -14.71
C TYR A 124 -22.40 6.11 -15.60
N ASP A 125 -22.08 6.36 -16.87
CA ASP A 125 -22.96 6.78 -17.97
C ASP A 125 -24.26 7.50 -17.54
N GLY A 126 -24.09 8.67 -16.93
CA GLY A 126 -25.13 9.69 -16.80
C GLY A 126 -26.09 9.59 -15.61
N ILE A 127 -25.96 8.63 -14.69
CA ILE A 127 -27.00 8.44 -13.66
C ILE A 127 -26.49 8.53 -12.21
N ILE A 128 -25.25 8.15 -11.87
CA ILE A 128 -24.76 8.25 -10.48
C ILE A 128 -23.23 8.49 -10.41
N PRO A 129 -22.75 9.54 -9.71
CA PRO A 129 -21.34 9.64 -9.35
C PRO A 129 -21.02 8.58 -8.29
N LEU A 130 -20.22 7.59 -8.66
CA LEU A 130 -19.82 6.51 -7.76
C LEU A 130 -18.49 6.84 -7.09
N LYS A 131 -18.39 6.53 -5.80
CA LYS A 131 -17.17 6.67 -5.00
C LYS A 131 -16.74 5.32 -4.47
N ILE A 132 -15.57 4.86 -4.91
CA ILE A 132 -14.95 3.64 -4.41
C ILE A 132 -13.70 4.03 -3.65
N ALA A 133 -13.51 3.50 -2.45
CA ALA A 133 -12.31 3.73 -1.66
C ALA A 133 -11.69 2.39 -1.29
N PHE A 134 -10.38 2.28 -1.52
CA PHE A 134 -9.56 1.17 -1.10
C PHE A 134 -8.73 1.63 0.09
N SER A 135 -8.90 0.94 1.21
CA SER A 135 -8.05 1.09 2.38
C SER A 135 -6.88 0.13 2.29
N ASP A 136 -5.72 0.64 2.70
CA ASP A 136 -4.57 -0.10 3.21
C ASP A 136 -3.37 -0.25 2.26
N PHE A 137 -2.61 0.85 2.18
CA PHE A 137 -1.27 0.87 1.59
C PHE A 137 -0.19 1.11 2.64
N LYS A 138 -0.45 0.79 3.92
CA LYS A 138 0.50 1.07 4.99
C LYS A 138 1.86 0.37 4.79
N ASN A 139 1.87 -0.75 4.06
CA ASN A 139 3.09 -1.45 3.68
C ASN A 139 3.79 -0.88 2.42
N ALA A 140 3.15 0.03 1.69
CA ALA A 140 3.69 0.61 0.46
C ALA A 140 4.66 1.77 0.75
N TYR A 141 4.40 2.56 1.79
CA TYR A 141 5.25 3.67 2.23
C TYR A 141 5.76 3.41 3.66
N GLY A 142 7.05 3.64 3.90
CA GLY A 142 7.64 3.46 5.22
C GLY A 142 9.09 3.01 5.17
N ILE A 143 9.71 2.91 6.34
CA ILE A 143 11.06 2.41 6.46
C ILE A 143 11.01 0.88 6.45
N LYS A 144 11.81 0.23 5.60
CA LYS A 144 11.87 -1.23 5.51
C LYS A 144 13.26 -1.73 5.82
N ILE A 145 13.34 -2.85 6.54
CA ILE A 145 14.59 -3.57 6.77
C ILE A 145 14.57 -4.81 5.90
N GLU A 146 15.57 -4.93 5.02
CA GLU A 146 15.72 -6.07 4.11
C GLU A 146 17.04 -6.80 4.38
N PRO A 147 17.03 -8.15 4.43
CA PRO A 147 18.28 -8.91 4.51
C PRO A 147 19.07 -8.76 3.22
N LEU A 148 20.36 -8.45 3.33
CA LEU A 148 21.25 -8.34 2.17
C LEU A 148 22.05 -9.63 1.98
N LYS A 149 22.73 -10.08 3.04
CA LYS A 149 23.61 -11.25 2.98
C LYS A 149 23.84 -11.84 4.37
N VAL A 150 23.82 -13.16 4.46
CA VAL A 150 24.29 -13.91 5.62
C VAL A 150 25.54 -14.68 5.20
N SER A 151 26.60 -14.60 5.99
CA SER A 151 27.83 -15.38 5.83
C SER A 151 28.15 -16.08 7.13
N TYR A 152 28.68 -17.30 7.05
CA TYR A 152 29.11 -18.04 8.23
C TYR A 152 30.45 -18.73 8.01
N THR A 153 31.24 -18.81 9.07
CA THR A 153 32.51 -19.54 9.11
C THR A 153 32.43 -20.60 10.19
N ALA A 154 32.64 -21.87 9.81
CA ALA A 154 32.57 -22.99 10.73
C ALA A 154 33.89 -23.14 11.53
N TYR A 155 33.76 -23.27 12.84
CA TYR A 155 34.81 -23.69 13.76
C TYR A 155 34.41 -25.04 14.38
N ASP A 156 35.23 -25.62 15.27
CA ASP A 156 34.98 -26.98 15.78
C ASP A 156 33.65 -27.10 16.53
N SER A 157 33.32 -26.14 17.42
CA SER A 157 32.11 -26.16 18.26
C SER A 157 31.07 -25.07 17.94
N GLU A 158 31.41 -24.10 17.09
CA GLU A 158 30.57 -22.94 16.79
C GLU A 158 30.69 -22.48 15.32
N TYR A 159 29.73 -21.64 14.90
CA TYR A 159 29.78 -20.89 13.66
C TYR A 159 29.88 -19.40 13.99
N SER A 160 30.79 -18.70 13.33
CA SER A 160 30.80 -17.25 13.35
C SER A 160 29.90 -16.72 12.24
N VAL A 161 28.77 -16.11 12.62
CA VAL A 161 27.73 -15.66 11.71
C VAL A 161 27.82 -14.14 11.56
N THR A 162 27.92 -13.67 10.32
CA THR A 162 27.91 -12.24 9.99
C THR A 162 26.72 -11.96 9.07
N MET A 163 25.98 -10.90 9.37
CA MET A 163 24.79 -10.52 8.61
C MET A 163 24.89 -9.06 8.17
N ASN A 164 24.57 -8.81 6.91
CA ASN A 164 24.36 -7.46 6.41
C ASN A 164 22.87 -7.30 6.11
N ALA A 165 22.34 -6.14 6.45
CA ALA A 165 20.98 -5.74 6.13
C ALA A 165 20.99 -4.36 5.47
N THR A 166 19.94 -4.03 4.77
CA THR A 166 19.68 -2.70 4.26
C THR A 166 18.47 -2.11 4.96
N ILE A 167 18.55 -0.84 5.31
CA ILE A 167 17.39 -0.05 5.70
C ILE A 167 17.05 0.86 4.53
N VAL A 168 15.86 0.67 3.96
CA VAL A 168 15.33 1.52 2.91
C VAL A 168 14.47 2.59 3.58
N ASN A 169 14.93 3.84 3.55
CA ASN A 169 14.12 5.00 3.90
C ASN A 169 13.43 5.52 2.65
N SER A 170 12.18 5.13 2.42
CA SER A 170 11.38 5.64 1.29
C SER A 170 10.81 7.04 1.54
N LEU A 171 11.09 7.66 2.69
CA LEU A 171 10.52 8.95 3.06
C LEU A 171 11.45 10.12 2.67
N PRO A 172 10.89 11.27 2.25
CA PRO A 172 11.60 12.51 1.93
C PRO A 172 12.08 13.27 3.17
N LEU A 173 12.24 12.57 4.29
CA LEU A 173 12.66 13.12 5.58
C LEU A 173 13.88 12.36 6.08
N GLU A 174 14.78 13.10 6.71
CA GLU A 174 15.86 12.50 7.48
C GLU A 174 15.26 11.93 8.78
N ILE A 175 15.67 10.72 9.14
CA ILE A 175 15.13 10.03 10.30
C ILE A 175 16.29 9.61 11.20
N CYS A 176 16.31 10.18 12.40
CA CYS A 176 17.23 9.81 13.46
C CYS A 176 16.58 8.75 14.33
N GLY A 177 17.30 7.65 14.54
CA GLY A 177 16.78 6.53 15.32
C GLY A 177 17.88 5.64 15.86
N GLU A 178 17.46 4.48 16.34
CA GLU A 178 18.31 3.50 16.97
C GLU A 178 18.01 2.13 16.37
N VAL A 179 19.04 1.45 15.88
CA VAL A 179 18.94 0.05 15.45
C VAL A 179 19.30 -0.84 16.62
N ILE A 180 18.39 -1.74 16.96
CA ILE A 180 18.57 -2.79 17.94
C ILE A 180 18.71 -4.12 17.20
N PHE A 181 19.86 -4.76 17.37
CA PHE A 181 20.15 -6.09 16.84
C PHE A 181 20.19 -7.10 17.98
N ILE A 182 19.48 -8.20 17.82
CA ILE A 182 19.33 -9.26 18.80
C ILE A 182 19.56 -10.62 18.11
N ALA A 183 20.42 -11.44 18.68
CA ALA A 183 20.61 -12.83 18.26
C ALA A 183 21.04 -13.67 19.47
N LEU A 184 20.29 -14.71 19.84
CA LEU A 184 20.49 -15.47 21.08
C LEU A 184 20.59 -14.54 22.30
N ASN A 185 21.73 -14.56 23.00
CA ASN A 185 22.05 -13.71 24.15
C ASN A 185 22.81 -12.43 23.76
N TYR A 186 23.04 -12.21 22.47
CA TYR A 186 23.72 -11.03 21.97
C TYR A 186 22.71 -9.90 21.74
N PHE A 187 23.05 -8.71 22.24
CA PHE A 187 22.28 -7.49 22.07
C PHE A 187 23.23 -6.34 21.71
N LYS A 188 22.93 -5.62 20.64
CA LYS A 188 23.64 -4.39 20.28
C LYS A 188 22.67 -3.30 19.88
N LYS A 189 22.94 -2.10 20.39
CA LYS A 189 22.23 -0.87 20.05
C LYS A 189 23.20 0.07 19.34
N SER A 190 22.75 0.67 18.24
CA SER A 190 23.53 1.65 17.48
C SER A 190 22.63 2.80 17.03
N ASN A 191 23.08 4.03 17.22
CA ASN A 191 22.41 5.19 16.63
C ASN A 191 22.56 5.15 15.10
N ILE A 192 21.52 5.58 14.40
CA ILE A 192 21.51 5.68 12.95
C ILE A 192 20.83 6.97 12.50
N THR A 193 21.35 7.53 11.42
CA THR A 193 20.67 8.58 10.66
C THR A 193 20.37 8.03 9.28
N LEU A 194 19.08 7.95 8.96
CA LEU A 194 18.61 7.50 7.66
C LEU A 194 18.40 8.72 6.79
N MET A 195 19.24 8.84 5.75
CA MET A 195 19.11 9.89 4.77
C MET A 195 17.75 9.78 4.04
N PRO A 196 17.14 10.92 3.66
CA PRO A 196 15.91 10.92 2.87
C PRO A 196 16.06 10.07 1.62
N CYS A 197 15.08 9.22 1.34
CA CYS A 197 14.94 8.55 0.04
C CYS A 197 16.17 7.76 -0.39
N SER A 198 16.74 7.06 0.59
CA SER A 198 18.04 6.43 0.48
C SER A 198 18.02 5.04 1.11
N ILE A 199 19.04 4.26 0.75
CA ILE A 199 19.30 2.95 1.30
C ILE A 199 20.54 3.07 2.18
N THR A 200 20.41 2.66 3.44
CA THR A 200 21.53 2.60 4.38
C THR A 200 21.92 1.14 4.57
N VAL A 201 23.19 0.82 4.33
CA VAL A 201 23.72 -0.53 4.58
C VAL A 201 24.10 -0.64 6.05
N LEU A 202 23.53 -1.64 6.72
CA LEU A 202 23.88 -2.04 8.07
C LEU A 202 24.88 -3.20 8.03
N ASN A 203 26.07 -2.94 8.57
CA ASN A 203 27.01 -3.98 8.92
C ASN A 203 26.70 -4.41 10.36
N LEU A 204 26.00 -5.54 10.51
CA LEU A 204 25.66 -6.07 11.83
C LEU A 204 26.88 -6.78 12.42
N PRO A 205 27.00 -6.79 13.76
CA PRO A 205 28.13 -7.44 14.41
C PRO A 205 28.13 -8.94 14.10
N THR A 206 29.33 -9.51 14.04
CA THR A 206 29.53 -10.95 13.97
C THR A 206 29.13 -11.59 15.31
N VAL A 207 28.37 -12.68 15.26
CA VAL A 207 27.90 -13.43 16.43
C VAL A 207 28.37 -14.87 16.32
N ASN A 208 29.03 -15.37 17.35
CA ASN A 208 29.39 -16.77 17.45
C ASN A 208 28.19 -17.57 17.99
N VAL A 209 27.81 -18.62 17.27
CA VAL A 209 26.63 -19.44 17.54
C VAL A 209 27.06 -20.91 17.69
N PRO A 210 26.72 -21.60 18.79
CA PRO A 210 27.00 -23.03 18.93
C PRO A 210 26.38 -23.84 17.79
N LYS A 211 27.10 -24.83 17.25
CA LYS A 211 26.61 -25.65 16.11
C LYS A 211 25.22 -26.22 16.35
N LYS A 212 25.01 -26.78 17.54
CA LYS A 212 23.75 -27.39 17.97
C LYS A 212 22.57 -26.41 17.93
N ASP A 213 22.80 -25.14 18.22
CA ASP A 213 21.75 -24.12 18.20
C ASP A 213 21.46 -23.71 16.76
N LEU A 214 22.49 -23.56 15.92
CA LEU A 214 22.32 -23.26 14.50
C LEU A 214 21.60 -24.37 13.74
N GLU A 215 21.87 -25.65 14.05
CA GLU A 215 21.14 -26.81 13.50
C GLU A 215 19.64 -26.81 13.88
N ARG A 216 19.31 -26.24 15.03
CA ARG A 216 17.92 -26.08 15.49
C ARG A 216 17.25 -24.86 14.85
N GLY A 217 18.04 -23.88 14.40
CA GLY A 217 17.60 -22.62 13.86
C GLY A 217 17.68 -21.52 14.92
N VAL A 218 18.34 -20.42 14.56
CA VAL A 218 18.52 -19.25 15.43
C VAL A 218 17.92 -18.02 14.78
N GLU A 219 17.14 -17.27 15.56
CA GLU A 219 16.53 -16.02 15.12
C GLU A 219 17.48 -14.84 15.30
N PHE A 220 17.64 -14.08 14.23
CA PHE A 220 18.37 -12.82 14.17
C PHE A 220 17.35 -11.72 13.94
N SER A 221 17.14 -10.86 14.93
CA SER A 221 16.15 -9.79 14.89
C SER A 221 16.82 -8.42 14.79
N ILE A 222 16.32 -7.59 13.88
CA ILE A 222 16.70 -6.20 13.69
C ILE A 222 15.45 -5.36 13.91
N ASN A 223 15.51 -4.44 14.86
CA ASN A 223 14.44 -3.49 15.14
C ASN A 223 14.96 -2.07 14.93
N LEU A 224 14.25 -1.27 14.15
CA LEU A 224 14.49 0.15 14.06
C LEU A 224 13.52 0.87 15.00
N LEU A 225 14.09 1.64 15.92
CA LEU A 225 13.35 2.50 16.83
C LEU A 225 13.53 3.95 16.42
N VAL A 226 12.43 4.69 16.39
CA VAL A 226 12.42 6.15 16.23
C VAL A 226 11.57 6.72 17.35
N GLU A 227 12.13 7.68 18.09
CA GLU A 227 11.50 8.23 19.30
C GLU A 227 11.03 7.16 20.30
N GLY A 228 11.79 6.07 20.43
CA GLY A 228 11.49 4.95 21.33
C GLY A 228 10.39 3.99 20.85
N LYS A 229 9.77 4.23 19.69
CA LYS A 229 8.77 3.33 19.08
C LYS A 229 9.40 2.47 18.00
N VAL A 230 9.04 1.18 17.93
CA VAL A 230 9.47 0.29 16.85
C VAL A 230 8.70 0.66 15.57
N VAL A 231 9.42 1.13 14.55
CA VAL A 231 8.83 1.55 13.27
C VAL A 231 9.04 0.53 12.14
N SER A 232 10.04 -0.33 12.28
CA SER A 232 10.26 -1.47 11.40
C SER A 232 10.97 -2.57 12.17
N SER A 233 10.61 -3.81 11.89
CA SER A 233 11.25 -5.00 12.46
C SER A 233 11.45 -6.06 11.39
N ARG A 234 12.57 -6.79 11.48
CA ARG A 234 12.85 -7.93 10.63
C ARG A 234 13.52 -9.02 11.46
N THR A 235 12.92 -10.20 11.46
CA THR A 235 13.51 -11.41 12.03
C THR A 235 13.86 -12.37 10.91
N ILE A 236 15.06 -12.92 10.98
CA ILE A 236 15.61 -13.87 10.01
C ILE A 236 15.99 -15.13 10.78
N LEU A 237 15.42 -16.25 10.38
CA LEU A 237 15.78 -17.56 10.92
C LEU A 237 16.97 -18.11 10.13
N ILE A 238 18.09 -18.34 10.80
CA ILE A 238 19.28 -18.93 10.21
C ILE A 238 19.42 -20.36 10.73
N LYS A 239 19.52 -21.31 9.80
CA LYS A 239 19.73 -22.73 10.08
C LYS A 239 20.72 -23.31 9.08
N VAL A 240 21.64 -24.13 9.57
CA VAL A 240 22.64 -24.86 8.77
C VAL A 240 22.40 -26.36 8.94
#